data_AF-A0A7C2C1K8-F1
#
_entry.id   AF-A0A7C2C1K8-F1
#
_cell.length_a   1.000
_cell.length_b   1.000
_cell.length_c   1.000
_cell.angle_alpha   90.00
_cell.angle_beta   90.00
_cell.angle_gamma   90.00
#
_symmetry.space_group_name_H-M   'P 1'
#
loop_
_entity.id
_entity.type
_entity.pdbx_description
1 polymer ?
#
loop_
_entity_poly.entity_id
_entity_poly.type
_entity_poly.pdbx_seq_one_letter_code
_entity_poly.pdbx_strand_id
1 'polypeptide(L)' 'MPASVTIFTREYPPDIYGGAGVHVRELAAALHKLTTVEVRCFGPH' A
#
# COMPACT_ATOMS: atom_id res chain seq x y z
N MET A 1 20.10 4.54 8.93
CA MET A 1 19.09 3.49 8.67
C MET A 1 18.31 3.93 7.44
N PRO A 2 18.07 3.07 6.43
CA PRO A 2 17.18 3.45 5.33
C PRO A 2 15.79 3.81 5.88
N ALA A 3 15.16 4.85 5.33
CA ALA A 3 13.90 5.38 5.84
C ALA A 3 12.74 4.41 5.52
N SER A 4 12.05 3.87 6.52
CA SER A 4 10.90 2.98 6.31
C SER A 4 9.62 3.76 6.03
N VAL A 5 8.77 3.24 5.12
CA VAL A 5 7.47 3.84 4.77
C VAL A 5 6.33 2.91 5.19
N THR A 6 5.37 3.43 5.95
CA THR A 6 4.11 2.74 6.26
C THR A 6 2.95 3.44 5.54
N ILE A 7 2.21 2.70 4.73
CA ILE A 7 1.05 3.19 3.97
C ILE A 7 -0.23 2.68 4.63
N PHE A 8 -1.10 3.60 5.02
CA PHE A 8 -2.43 3.26 5.53
C PHE A 8 -3.47 3.43 4.42
N THR A 9 -4.29 2.41 4.21
CA THR A 9 -5.33 2.39 3.17
C THR A 9 -6.58 1.67 3.64
N ARG A 10 -7.73 1.96 3.03
CA ARG A 10 -8.96 1.15 3.19
C ARG A 10 -9.11 0.09 2.09
N GLU A 11 -8.37 0.23 1.01
CA GLU A 11 -8.45 -0.63 -0.17
C GLU A 11 -7.05 -1.16 -0.49
N TYR A 12 -6.92 -2.48 -0.54
CA TYR A 12 -5.70 -3.19 -0.90
C TYR A 12 -6.07 -4.60 -1.36
N PRO A 13 -5.30 -5.26 -2.25
CA PRO A 13 -5.69 -6.58 -2.74
C PRO A 13 -5.98 -7.57 -1.60
N PRO A 14 -7.06 -8.37 -1.71
CA PRO A 14 -7.94 -8.52 -2.89
C PRO A 14 -9.03 -7.44 -3.05
N ASP A 15 -9.21 -6.55 -2.08
CA ASP A 15 -10.32 -5.60 -1.98
C ASP A 15 -9.99 -4.21 -2.54
N ILE A 16 -9.96 -4.10 -3.86
CA ILE A 16 -9.83 -2.82 -4.57
C ILE A 16 -11.12 -2.53 -5.32
N TYR A 17 -11.76 -1.40 -4.99
CA TYR A 17 -13.06 -1.01 -5.55
C TYR A 17 -13.01 0.34 -6.29
N GLY A 18 -11.93 1.11 -6.13
CA GLY A 18 -11.72 2.37 -6.82
C GLY A 18 -10.27 2.72 -7.09
N GLY A 19 -10.05 3.90 -7.66
CA GLY A 19 -8.71 4.37 -8.04
C GLY A 19 -7.75 4.48 -6.86
N ALA A 20 -8.25 4.78 -5.65
CA ALA A 20 -7.41 4.91 -4.45
C ALA A 20 -6.66 3.60 -4.12
N GLY A 21 -7.33 2.45 -4.14
CA GLY A 21 -6.69 1.15 -3.92
C GLY A 21 -5.70 0.78 -5.02
N VAL A 22 -6.04 1.09 -6.29
CA VAL A 22 -5.11 0.90 -7.43
C VAL A 22 -3.84 1.73 -7.24
N HIS A 23 -3.97 3.01 -6.87
CA HIS A 23 -2.83 3.89 -6.63
C HIS A 23 -1.95 3.38 -5.48
N VAL A 24 -2.54 2.95 -4.37
CA VAL A 24 -1.75 2.41 -3.24
C VAL A 24 -1.01 1.15 -3.65
N ARG A 25 -1.63 0.24 -4.40
CA ARG A 25 -0.98 -0.98 -4.90
C ARG A 25 0.25 -0.67 -5.75
N GLU A 26 0.09 0.22 -6.74
CA GLU A 26 1.19 0.58 -7.65
C GLU A 26 2.30 1.36 -6.92
N LEU A 27 1.92 2.29 -6.04
CA LEU A 27 2.87 3.06 -5.24
C LEU A 27 3.68 2.16 -4.31
N ALA A 28 3.04 1.23 -3.59
CA ALA A 28 3.71 0.30 -2.70
C ALA A 28 4.72 -0.57 -3.46
N ALA A 29 4.34 -1.09 -4.63
CA ALA A 29 5.22 -1.91 -5.47
C ALA A 29 6.43 -1.12 -6.00
N ALA A 30 6.23 0.15 -6.37
CA ALA A 30 7.33 1.02 -6.80
C ALA A 30 8.28 1.37 -5.64
N LEU A 31 7.73 1.74 -4.47
CA LEU A 31 8.51 2.11 -3.29
C LEU A 31 9.29 0.94 -2.70
N HIS A 32 8.77 -0.28 -2.78
CA HIS A 32 9.44 -1.49 -2.27
C HIS A 32 10.81 -1.73 -2.93
N LYS A 33 11.04 -1.19 -4.13
CA LYS A 33 12.33 -1.24 -4.83
C LYS A 33 13.38 -0.29 -4.25
N LEU A 34 12.96 0.69 -3.46
CA LEU A 34 13.80 1.78 -2.95
C LEU A 34 13.97 1.71 -1.42
N THR A 35 12.96 1.21 -0.70
CA THR A 35 13.00 1.12 0.76
C THR A 35 12.04 0.06 1.31
N THR A 36 12.12 -0.21 2.61
CA THR A 36 11.17 -1.05 3.34
C THR A 36 9.80 -0.39 3.36
N VAL A 37 8.81 -1.11 2.85
CA VAL A 37 7.41 -0.67 2.77
C VAL A 37 6.52 -1.65 3.54
N GLU A 38 5.67 -1.09 4.40
CA GLU A 38 4.58 -1.80 5.07
C GLU A 38 3.24 -1.21 4.62
N VAL A 39 2.27 -2.06 4.27
CA VAL A 39 0.90 -1.63 3.99
C VAL A 39 -0.02 -2.12 5.10
N ARG A 40 -0.74 -1.19 5.72
CA ARG A 40 -1.77 -1.47 6.72
C ARG A 40 -3.13 -1.15 6.12
N CYS A 41 -3.85 -2.20 5.76
CA CYS A 41 -5.21 -2.09 5.26
C CYS A 41 -6.21 -2.19 6.41
N PHE A 42 -7.20 -1.30 6.43
CA PHE A 42 -8.35 -1.38 7.34
C PHE A 42 -9.62 -1.50 6.49
N GLY A 43 -10.09 -2.74 6.30
CA GLY A 43 -11.25 -3.07 5.49
C GLY A 43 -11.96 -4.32 6.02
N PRO A 44 -13.19 -4.59 5.57
CA PRO A 44 -13.93 -5.79 5.93
C PRO A 44 -13.28 -6.99 5.24
N HIS A 45 -12.35 -7.63 5.96
CA HIS A 45 -11.73 -8.94 5.73
C HIS A 45 -11.58 -9.45 4.28
#